data_AF-A0A821X641-F1
#
_entry.id   AF-A0A821X641-F1
#
_cell.length_a   1.000
_cell.length_b   1.000
_cell.length_c   1.000
_cell.angle_alpha   90.00
_cell.angle_beta   90.00
_cell.angle_gamma   90.00
#
_symmetry.space_group_name_H-M   'P 1'
#
loop_
_entity.id
_entity.type
_entity.pdbx_description
1 polymer ?
#
loop_
_entity_poly.entity_id
_entity_poly.type
_entity_poly.pdbx_seq_one_letter_code
_entity_poly.pdbx_strand_id
1 'polypeptide(L)'
;MLCEISSWSGNNFFLTWMILSLIALVVLIVFSTVIFYHYYVKITFEKWLQKSNPKYPPAVGVRTEIILMLKGLLSATFCPALTLYLMGRQKLHGYCGVGEYGWGYLVISFFIIWLSTDFFEFFYHRMGHTIDTCWNIH
;
A
#
# COMPACT_ATOMS: atom_id res chain seq x y z
N MET A 1 6.51 17.52 -3.76
CA MET A 1 7.50 16.49 -3.37
C MET A 1 7.37 15.15 -4.11
N LEU A 2 6.16 14.58 -4.30
CA LEU A 2 5.96 13.36 -5.11
C LEU A 2 5.94 13.63 -6.62
N CYS A 3 5.58 14.85 -7.02
CA CYS A 3 5.41 15.25 -8.43
C CYS A 3 6.75 15.41 -9.15
N GLU A 4 7.77 15.79 -8.40
CA GLU A 4 9.16 15.96 -8.82
C GLU A 4 9.83 14.60 -9.09
N ILE A 5 9.26 13.49 -8.59
CA ILE A 5 9.76 12.14 -8.89
C ILE A 5 9.68 11.88 -10.40
N SER A 6 8.62 12.33 -11.08
CA SER A 6 8.48 12.13 -12.53
C SER A 6 9.52 12.91 -13.34
N SER A 7 9.93 14.10 -12.85
CA SER A 7 10.98 14.87 -13.52
C SER A 7 12.37 14.27 -13.26
N TRP A 8 12.63 13.78 -12.05
CA TRP A 8 13.89 13.10 -11.71
C TRP A 8 14.05 11.76 -12.43
N SER A 9 12.96 11.02 -12.62
CA SER A 9 12.99 9.74 -13.31
C SER A 9 13.02 9.86 -14.84
N GLY A 10 13.03 11.08 -15.39
CA GLY A 10 13.06 11.34 -16.83
C GLY A 10 11.84 10.76 -17.56
N ASN A 11 10.68 10.70 -16.90
CA ASN A 11 9.49 10.01 -17.40
C ASN A 11 9.72 8.53 -17.74
N ASN A 12 10.57 7.82 -16.98
CA ASN A 12 10.70 6.37 -17.06
C ASN A 12 9.81 5.70 -16.01
N PHE A 13 8.81 4.93 -16.45
CA PHE A 13 7.88 4.25 -15.56
C PHE A 13 8.57 3.32 -14.55
N PHE A 14 9.51 2.48 -15.02
CA PHE A 14 10.20 1.52 -14.15
C PHE A 14 11.02 2.23 -13.08
N LEU A 15 11.70 3.32 -13.44
CA LEU A 15 12.48 4.09 -12.46
C LEU A 15 11.57 4.79 -11.44
N THR A 16 10.46 5.39 -11.89
CA THR A 16 9.43 5.95 -10.99
C THR A 16 8.90 4.89 -10.02
N TRP A 17 8.59 3.69 -10.52
CA TRP A 17 8.08 2.59 -9.70
C TRP A 17 9.11 2.13 -8.67
N MET A 18 10.37 1.92 -9.07
CA MET A 18 11.45 1.54 -8.15
C MET A 18 11.70 2.59 -7.06
N ILE A 19 11.66 3.88 -7.39
CA ILE A 19 11.80 4.96 -6.41
C ILE A 19 10.67 4.91 -5.39
N LEU A 20 9.42 4.76 -5.85
CA LEU A 20 8.26 4.69 -4.95
C LEU A 20 8.27 3.41 -4.09
N SER A 21 8.65 2.26 -4.66
CA SER A 21 8.83 1.02 -3.91
C SER A 21 9.90 1.17 -2.82
N LEU A 22 11.02 1.83 -3.12
CA LEU A 22 12.07 2.08 -2.12
C LEU A 22 11.59 2.99 -0.99
N ILE A 23 10.89 4.09 -1.32
CA ILE A 23 10.31 4.99 -0.32
C ILE A 23 9.30 4.22 0.56
N ALA A 24 8.40 3.46 -0.06
CA ALA A 24 7.43 2.65 0.66
C ALA A 24 8.11 1.62 1.58
N LEU A 25 9.21 1.01 1.13
CA LEU A 25 9.97 0.04 1.93
C LEU A 25 10.55 0.68 3.19
N VAL A 26 11.19 1.85 3.05
CA VAL A 26 11.75 2.58 4.19
C VAL A 26 10.65 2.94 5.19
N VAL A 27 9.53 3.46 4.71
CA VAL A 27 8.38 3.80 5.54
C VAL A 27 7.86 2.56 6.29
N LEU A 28 7.63 1.46 5.58
CA LEU A 28 7.15 0.21 6.18
C LEU A 28 8.12 -0.33 7.24
N ILE A 29 9.43 -0.35 6.97
CA ILE A 29 10.44 -0.78 7.95
C ILE A 29 10.36 0.09 9.21
N VAL A 30 10.26 1.42 9.07
CA VAL A 30 10.21 2.33 10.23
C VAL A 30 8.95 2.08 11.07
N PHE A 31 7.77 2.06 10.45
CA PHE A 31 6.50 1.85 11.16
C PHE A 31 6.42 0.45 11.77
N SER A 32 6.78 -0.59 11.02
CA SER A 32 6.83 -1.96 11.54
C SER A 32 7.82 -2.08 12.70
N THR A 33 8.97 -1.42 12.64
CA THR A 33 9.95 -1.41 13.74
C THR A 33 9.38 -0.77 15.00
N VAL A 34 8.71 0.38 14.88
CA VAL A 34 8.09 1.08 16.02
C VAL A 34 7.03 0.21 16.68
N ILE A 35 6.14 -0.38 15.87
CA ILE A 35 5.09 -1.30 16.33
C ILE A 35 5.70 -2.54 16.99
N PHE A 36 6.69 -3.15 16.35
CA PHE A 36 7.38 -4.33 16.87
C PHE A 36 8.06 -4.04 18.22
N TYR A 37 8.75 -2.90 18.33
CA TYR A 37 9.36 -2.48 19.58
C TYR A 37 8.31 -2.29 20.68
N HIS A 38 7.18 -1.66 20.37
CA HIS A 38 6.10 -1.43 21.33
C HIS A 38 5.45 -2.73 21.82
N TYR A 39 5.22 -3.70 20.93
CA TYR A 39 4.49 -4.92 21.25
C TYR A 39 5.37 -6.09 21.69
N TYR A 40 6.64 -6.17 21.28
CA TYR A 40 7.48 -7.33 21.53
C TYR A 40 8.74 -7.03 22.34
N VAL A 41 9.23 -5.80 22.35
CA VAL A 41 10.44 -5.42 23.12
C VAL A 41 10.08 -4.78 24.47
N LYS A 42 9.20 -3.76 24.48
CA LYS A 42 8.77 -3.07 25.71
C LYS A 42 7.38 -3.53 26.17
N ILE A 43 7.28 -4.81 26.52
CA ILE A 43 6.04 -5.46 26.94
C ILE A 43 5.68 -5.14 28.39
N THR A 44 4.39 -4.90 28.66
CA THR A 44 3.81 -4.91 30.01
C THR A 44 2.73 -5.99 30.09
N PHE A 45 2.33 -6.37 31.29
CA PHE A 45 1.31 -7.42 31.48
C PHE A 45 -0.02 -7.05 30.80
N GLU A 46 -0.46 -5.80 30.91
CA GLU A 46 -1.71 -5.31 30.32
C GLU A 46 -1.65 -5.36 28.79
N LYS A 47 -0.51 -4.95 28.19
CA LYS A 47 -0.30 -5.03 26.74
C LYS A 47 -0.30 -6.47 26.25
N TRP A 48 0.24 -7.39 27.05
CA TRP A 48 0.26 -8.80 26.70
C TRP A 48 -1.16 -9.39 26.66
N LEU A 49 -2.00 -9.04 27.63
CA LEU A 49 -3.41 -9.46 27.68
C LEU A 49 -4.23 -8.98 26.48
N GLN A 50 -3.86 -7.83 25.90
CA GLN A 50 -4.56 -7.25 24.74
C GLN A 50 -4.05 -7.78 23.39
N LYS A 51 -3.03 -8.64 23.36
CA LYS A 51 -2.54 -9.21 22.09
C LYS A 51 -3.55 -10.20 21.53
N SER A 52 -3.93 -10.00 20.27
CA SER A 52 -4.72 -10.99 19.51
C SER A 52 -3.99 -12.32 19.35
N ASN A 53 -2.65 -12.30 19.33
CA ASN A 53 -1.82 -13.50 19.32
C ASN A 53 -0.68 -13.39 20.36
N PRO A 54 -0.77 -14.11 21.49
CA PRO A 54 0.27 -14.10 22.50
C PRO A 54 1.51 -14.91 22.11
N LYS A 55 1.45 -15.74 21.05
CA LYS A 55 2.58 -16.56 20.65
C LYS A 55 3.61 -15.70 19.89
N TYR A 56 4.87 -15.76 20.31
CA TYR A 56 5.96 -15.15 19.55
C TYR A 56 6.10 -15.85 18.18
N PRO A 57 6.24 -15.11 17.06
CA PRO A 57 6.27 -15.72 15.75
C PRO A 57 7.54 -16.57 15.55
N PRO A 58 7.43 -17.79 14.99
CA PRO A 58 8.61 -18.56 14.60
C PRO A 58 9.34 -17.89 13.43
N ALA A 59 10.63 -18.14 13.27
CA ALA A 59 11.45 -17.54 12.20
C ALA A 59 10.88 -17.77 10.79
N VAL A 60 10.28 -18.94 10.54
CA VAL A 60 9.62 -19.26 9.26
C VAL A 60 8.41 -18.35 9.01
N GLY A 61 7.60 -18.09 10.05
CA GLY A 61 6.46 -17.18 9.95
C GLY A 61 6.90 -15.76 9.64
N VAL A 62 7.92 -15.26 10.36
CA VAL A 62 8.50 -13.93 10.10
C VAL A 62 9.00 -13.81 8.66
N ARG A 63 9.69 -14.82 8.14
CA ARG A 63 10.15 -14.84 6.74
C ARG A 63 8.96 -14.74 5.76
N THR A 64 7.90 -15.52 5.99
CA THR A 64 6.72 -15.50 5.12
C THR A 64 6.06 -14.12 5.11
N GLU A 65 5.89 -13.50 6.29
CA GLU A 65 5.35 -12.14 6.40
C GLU A 65 6.21 -11.11 5.66
N ILE A 66 7.54 -11.19 5.75
CA ILE A 66 8.44 -10.30 5.00
C ILE A 66 8.25 -10.47 3.49
N ILE A 67 8.16 -11.71 2.99
CA ILE A 67 7.96 -11.97 1.56
C ILE A 67 6.59 -11.45 1.10
N LEU A 68 5.52 -11.68 1.89
CA LEU A 68 4.18 -11.18 1.59
C LEU A 68 4.14 -9.65 1.59
N MET A 69 4.77 -9.01 2.57
CA MET A 69 4.90 -7.56 2.66
C MET A 69 5.63 -6.99 1.44
N LEU A 70 6.74 -7.59 1.03
CA LEU A 70 7.48 -7.14 -0.17
C LEU A 70 6.65 -7.28 -1.45
N LYS A 71 5.92 -8.40 -1.61
CA LYS A 71 4.99 -8.59 -2.74
C LYS A 71 3.88 -7.54 -2.72
N GLY A 72 3.26 -7.34 -1.56
CA GLY A 72 2.20 -6.35 -1.35
C GLY A 72 2.68 -4.93 -1.65
N LEU A 73 3.87 -4.57 -1.19
CA LEU A 73 4.52 -3.29 -1.45
C LEU A 73 4.71 -3.02 -2.94
N LEU A 74 5.27 -3.99 -3.68
CA LEU A 74 5.49 -3.87 -5.12
C LEU A 74 4.16 -3.65 -5.86
N SER A 75 3.13 -4.44 -5.52
CA SER A 75 1.79 -4.30 -6.10
C SER A 75 1.13 -2.96 -5.72
N ALA A 76 1.21 -2.54 -4.46
CA ALA A 76 0.58 -1.32 -3.96
C ALA A 76 1.21 -0.05 -4.56
N THR A 77 2.51 -0.07 -4.86
CA THR A 77 3.22 1.08 -5.43
C THR A 77 3.09 1.18 -6.96
N PHE A 78 2.58 0.14 -7.62
CA PHE A 78 2.43 0.11 -9.08
C PHE A 78 1.46 1.18 -9.60
N CYS A 79 0.22 1.23 -9.07
CA CYS A 79 -0.79 2.19 -9.53
C CYS A 79 -0.37 3.65 -9.27
N PRO A 80 0.13 4.03 -8.08
CA PRO A 80 0.70 5.36 -7.86
C PRO A 80 1.86 5.70 -8.81
N ALA A 81 2.75 4.74 -9.10
CA ALA A 81 3.84 4.92 -10.06
C ALA A 81 3.32 5.20 -11.47
N LEU A 82 2.29 4.45 -11.89
CA LEU A 82 1.66 4.59 -13.19
C LEU A 82 0.98 5.96 -13.31
N THR A 83 0.26 6.39 -12.26
CA THR A 83 -0.37 7.72 -12.23
C THR A 83 0.67 8.82 -12.36
N LEU A 84 1.77 8.76 -11.60
CA LEU A 84 2.83 9.77 -11.68
C LEU A 84 3.52 9.79 -13.05
N TYR A 85 3.80 8.62 -13.63
CA TYR A 85 4.36 8.51 -14.98
C TYR A 85 3.44 9.12 -16.06
N LEU A 86 2.13 8.85 -15.99
CA LEU A 86 1.16 9.38 -16.95
C LEU A 86 0.90 10.88 -16.74
N MET A 87 0.97 11.35 -15.50
CA MET A 87 0.90 12.78 -15.16
C MET A 87 2.08 13.54 -15.74
N GLY A 88 3.31 13.02 -15.65
CA GLY A 88 4.49 13.63 -16.29
C GLY A 88 4.37 13.79 -17.82
N ARG A 89 3.43 13.06 -18.44
CA ARG A 89 3.08 13.16 -19.86
C ARG A 89 1.78 13.93 -20.13
N GLN A 90 1.25 14.62 -19.12
CA GLN A 90 0.00 15.40 -19.19
C GLN A 90 -1.23 14.57 -19.62
N LYS A 91 -1.24 13.26 -19.32
CA LYS A 91 -2.37 12.38 -19.66
C LYS A 91 -3.36 12.18 -18.50
N LEU A 92 -2.96 12.49 -17.27
CA LEU A 92 -3.77 12.33 -16.06
C LEU A 92 -3.52 13.52 -15.11
N HIS A 93 -4.48 13.76 -14.22
CA HIS A 93 -4.45 14.84 -13.21
C HIS A 93 -4.42 14.30 -11.76
N GLY A 94 -3.96 13.06 -11.56
CA GLY A 94 -3.92 12.40 -10.25
C GLY A 94 -2.67 12.77 -9.44
N TYR A 95 -2.83 12.95 -8.11
CA TYR A 95 -1.83 13.36 -7.10
C TYR A 95 -1.19 14.74 -7.30
N CYS A 96 -0.87 15.08 -8.55
CA CYS A 96 -0.12 16.22 -9.01
C CYS A 96 -0.89 16.83 -10.19
N GLY A 97 -1.05 18.15 -10.22
CA GLY A 97 -1.85 18.81 -11.28
C GLY A 97 -3.32 19.05 -10.92
N VAL A 98 -3.61 19.17 -9.62
CA VAL A 98 -4.94 19.59 -9.10
C VAL A 98 -5.28 21.02 -9.53
N GLY A 99 -4.26 21.83 -9.89
CA GLY A 99 -4.35 23.10 -10.62
C GLY A 99 -5.71 23.81 -10.52
N GLU A 100 -6.46 23.74 -11.62
CA GLU A 100 -7.78 24.39 -11.79
C GLU A 100 -8.95 23.65 -11.12
N TYR A 101 -8.80 22.36 -10.78
CA TYR A 101 -9.86 21.54 -10.19
C TYR A 101 -10.01 21.74 -8.67
N GLY A 102 -8.97 22.25 -8.00
CA GLY A 102 -9.01 22.59 -6.58
C GLY A 102 -9.13 21.40 -5.61
N TRP A 103 -9.11 21.69 -4.32
CA TRP A 103 -9.12 20.68 -3.25
C TRP A 103 -10.42 19.88 -3.18
N GLY A 104 -11.55 20.45 -3.61
CA GLY A 104 -12.85 19.75 -3.64
C GLY A 104 -12.82 18.52 -4.54
N TYR A 105 -12.14 18.59 -5.69
CA TYR A 105 -11.95 17.44 -6.59
C TYR A 105 -11.21 16.29 -5.90
N LEU A 106 -10.17 16.59 -5.12
CA LEU A 106 -9.42 15.57 -4.37
C LEU A 106 -10.28 14.87 -3.32
N VAL A 107 -11.07 15.65 -2.56
CA VAL A 107 -11.96 15.10 -1.53
C VAL A 107 -13.00 14.17 -2.16
N ILE A 108 -13.65 14.62 -3.24
CA ILE A 108 -14.64 13.80 -3.95
C ILE A 108 -13.99 12.54 -4.54
N SER A 109 -12.84 12.69 -5.19
CA SER A 109 -12.09 11.55 -5.76
C SER A 109 -11.69 10.54 -4.69
N PHE A 110 -11.28 11.00 -3.50
CA PHE A 110 -10.99 10.13 -2.37
C PHE A 110 -12.20 9.28 -1.98
N PHE A 111 -13.38 9.87 -1.79
CA PHE A 111 -14.58 9.11 -1.42
C PHE A 111 -15.05 8.16 -2.53
N ILE A 112 -14.97 8.58 -3.80
CA ILE A 112 -15.31 7.71 -4.92
C ILE A 112 -14.36 6.51 -4.97
N ILE A 113 -13.05 6.73 -4.86
CA ILE A 113 -12.06 5.66 -4.86
C ILE A 113 -12.30 4.74 -3.67
N TRP A 114 -12.45 5.29 -2.46
CA TRP A 114 -12.67 4.50 -1.25
C TRP A 114 -13.91 3.61 -1.34
N LEU A 115 -15.07 4.17 -1.70
CA LEU A 115 -16.29 3.38 -1.85
C LEU A 115 -16.12 2.31 -2.94
N SER A 116 -15.50 2.67 -4.07
CA SER A 116 -15.28 1.72 -5.16
C SER A 116 -14.34 0.59 -4.76
N THR A 117 -13.28 0.87 -4.00
CA THR A 117 -12.36 -0.16 -3.50
C THR A 117 -13.03 -1.08 -2.49
N ASP A 118 -13.87 -0.55 -1.59
CA ASP A 118 -14.60 -1.37 -0.61
C ASP A 118 -15.60 -2.33 -1.31
N PHE A 119 -16.35 -1.84 -2.30
CA PHE A 119 -17.24 -2.68 -3.09
C PHE A 119 -16.49 -3.73 -3.91
N PHE A 120 -15.35 -3.34 -4.51
CA PHE A 120 -14.50 -4.29 -5.24
C PHE A 120 -13.95 -5.38 -4.30
N GLU A 121 -13.46 -5.01 -3.13
CA GLU A 121 -12.95 -5.95 -2.13
C GLU A 121 -14.04 -6.91 -1.65
N PHE A 122 -15.23 -6.39 -1.31
CA PHE A 122 -16.37 -7.22 -0.92
C PHE A 122 -16.73 -8.23 -2.02
N PHE A 123 -16.80 -7.76 -3.27
CA PHE A 123 -17.16 -8.63 -4.40
C PHE A 123 -16.08 -9.67 -4.68
N TYR A 124 -14.81 -9.27 -4.69
CA TYR A 124 -13.67 -10.17 -4.85
C TYR A 124 -13.66 -11.25 -3.76
N HIS A 125 -13.81 -10.85 -2.50
CA HIS A 125 -13.86 -11.76 -1.36
C HIS A 125 -15.05 -12.71 -1.48
N ARG A 126 -16.24 -12.20 -1.77
CA ARG A 126 -17.45 -13.02 -1.96
C ARG A 126 -17.30 -14.02 -3.10
N MET A 127 -16.72 -13.62 -4.23
CA MET A 127 -16.44 -14.54 -5.33
C MET A 127 -15.50 -15.67 -4.88
N GLY A 128 -14.48 -15.36 -4.10
CA GLY A 128 -13.59 -16.35 -3.47
C GLY A 128 -14.37 -17.45 -2.73
N HIS A 129 -15.43 -17.10 -2.00
CA HIS A 129 -16.26 -18.05 -1.24
C HIS A 129 -17.42 -18.68 -2.01
N THR A 130 -17.72 -18.23 -3.23
CA THR A 130 -18.91 -18.68 -3.99
C THR A 130 -18.58 -19.37 -5.30
N ILE A 131 -17.35 -19.23 -5.80
CA ILE A 131 -16.89 -19.80 -7.06
C ILE A 131 -15.62 -20.60 -6.81
N ASP A 132 -15.65 -21.91 -7.06
CA ASP A 132 -14.53 -22.83 -6.77
C ASP A 132 -13.20 -22.42 -7.41
N THR A 133 -13.23 -21.89 -8.64
CA THR A 133 -12.03 -21.39 -9.32
C THR A 133 -11.45 -20.16 -8.62
N CYS A 134 -12.28 -19.30 -8.04
CA CYS A 134 -11.84 -18.14 -7.27
C CYS A 134 -11.32 -18.54 -5.89
N TRP A 135 -11.79 -19.63 -5.29
CA TRP A 135 -11.26 -20.15 -4.03
C TRP A 135 -9.77 -20.53 -4.12
N ASN A 136 -9.35 -21.10 -5.26
CA ASN A 136 -7.95 -21.52 -5.44
C ASN A 136 -6.95 -20.34 -5.50
N ILE A 137 -7.45 -19.12 -5.67
CA ILE A 137 -6.65 -17.88 -5.70
C ILE A 137 -6.98 -16.93 -4.54
N HIS A 138 -7.97 -17.28 -3.72
CA HIS A 138 -8.39 -16.56 -2.51
C HIS A 138 -7.41 -16.83 -1.36
#